data_AF-A0A945QIS1-F1
#
_entry.id   AF-A0A945QIS1-F1
#
_cell.length_a   1.000
_cell.length_b   1.000
_cell.length_c   1.000
_cell.angle_alpha   90.00
_cell.angle_beta   90.00
_cell.angle_gamma   90.00
#
_symmetry.space_group_name_H-M   'P 1'
#
loop_
_entity.id
_entity.type
_entity.pdbx_description
1 polymer ?
#
loop_
_entity_poly.entity_id
_entity_poly.type
_entity_poly.pdbx_seq_one_letter_code
_entity_poly.pdbx_strand_id
1 'polypeptide(L)'
;LVAAALAGGADFIALSTYNGIALSYLTRLRAEMAKAGLDIPVYLGGRLNQVPEGSNTSLPVDVSAKLREAGAVTCEDLPAMLGRMAEPAGPSDRAA
;
A
#
# COMPACT_ATOMS: atom_id res chain seq x y z
N LEU A 1 6.17 -7.76 9.20
CA LEU A 1 6.46 -6.50 8.49
C LEU A 1 6.52 -5.32 9.45
N VAL A 2 5.42 -4.96 10.13
CA VAL A 2 5.37 -3.81 11.07
C VAL A 2 6.46 -3.86 12.14
N ALA A 3 6.64 -5.00 12.83
CA ALA A 3 7.70 -5.14 13.84
C ALA A 3 9.12 -4.92 13.27
N ALA A 4 9.37 -5.36 12.03
CA ALA A 4 10.66 -5.16 11.37
C ALA A 4 10.86 -3.69 10.97
N ALA A 5 9.81 -3.02 10.50
CA ALA A 5 9.85 -1.59 10.19
C ALA A 5 10.15 -0.75 11.45
N LEU A 6 9.49 -1.08 12.57
CA LEU A 6 9.77 -0.44 13.87
C LEU A 6 11.20 -0.69 14.35
N ALA A 7 11.63 -1.95 14.38
CA ALA A 7 12.96 -2.31 14.85
C ALA A 7 14.08 -1.69 13.98
N GLY A 8 13.82 -1.53 12.68
CA GLY A 8 14.76 -0.92 11.74
C GLY A 8 14.66 0.61 11.66
N GLY A 9 13.71 1.25 12.34
CA GLY A 9 13.48 2.69 12.22
C GLY A 9 13.14 3.14 10.80
N ALA A 10 12.35 2.35 10.07
CA ALA A 10 12.05 2.61 8.67
C ALA A 10 11.24 3.91 8.46
N ASP A 11 11.62 4.70 7.47
CA ASP A 11 10.90 5.93 7.10
C ASP A 11 9.63 5.66 6.28
N PHE A 12 9.52 4.50 5.64
CA PHE A 12 8.37 4.06 4.84
C PHE A 12 8.36 2.54 4.67
N ILE A 13 7.23 2.01 4.21
CA ILE A 13 7.07 0.63 3.77
C ILE A 13 6.78 0.64 2.27
N ALA A 14 7.55 -0.11 1.47
CA ALA A 14 7.26 -0.34 0.06
C ALA A 14 6.78 -1.77 -0.15
N LEU A 15 5.64 -1.92 -0.82
CA LEU A 15 5.03 -3.19 -1.19
C LEU A 15 4.97 -3.33 -2.70
N SER A 16 5.40 -4.46 -3.21
CA SER A 16 5.08 -4.90 -4.56
C SER A 16 4.07 -6.03 -4.46
N THR A 17 2.96 -5.93 -5.18
CA THR A 17 1.93 -6.96 -5.18
C THR A 17 1.78 -7.60 -6.55
N TYR A 18 1.54 -8.89 -6.52
CA TYR A 18 1.11 -9.70 -7.64
C TYR A 18 -0.08 -10.52 -7.09
N ASN A 19 -1.18 -10.62 -7.83
CA ASN A 19 -2.34 -11.52 -7.55
C ASN A 19 -3.52 -10.99 -6.73
N GLY A 20 -3.90 -9.71 -6.86
CA GLY A 20 -5.21 -9.26 -6.40
C GLY A 20 -5.46 -9.37 -4.89
N ILE A 21 -4.40 -9.48 -4.07
CA ILE A 21 -4.49 -9.41 -2.61
C ILE A 21 -4.13 -8.02 -2.07
N ALA A 22 -3.86 -7.06 -2.97
CA ALA A 22 -3.34 -5.74 -2.62
C ALA A 22 -4.19 -5.04 -1.55
N LEU A 23 -5.51 -5.02 -1.75
CA LEU A 23 -6.42 -4.29 -0.87
C LEU A 23 -6.56 -4.94 0.51
N SER A 24 -6.74 -6.27 0.56
CA SER A 24 -6.87 -7.00 1.81
C SER A 24 -5.56 -6.99 2.61
N TYR A 25 -4.43 -7.09 1.92
CA TYR A 25 -3.10 -6.99 2.54
C TYR A 25 -2.88 -5.58 3.11
N LEU A 26 -3.13 -4.53 2.33
CA LEU A 26 -2.98 -3.14 2.78
C LEU A 26 -3.85 -2.84 3.99
N THR A 27 -5.11 -3.27 3.96
CA THR A 27 -6.05 -3.05 5.08
C THR A 27 -5.54 -3.70 6.36
N ARG A 28 -5.06 -4.95 6.28
CA ARG A 28 -4.47 -5.65 7.44
C ARG A 28 -3.18 -5.00 7.90
N LEU A 29 -2.31 -4.61 6.97
CA LEU A 29 -1.07 -3.91 7.29
C LEU A 29 -1.36 -2.61 8.05
N ARG A 30 -2.29 -1.79 7.57
CA ARG A 30 -2.70 -0.54 8.24
C ARG A 30 -3.25 -0.79 9.64
N ALA A 31 -4.08 -1.82 9.82
CA ALA A 31 -4.58 -2.20 11.14
C ALA A 31 -3.44 -2.57 12.10
N GLU A 32 -2.44 -3.33 11.64
CA GLU A 32 -1.27 -3.69 12.46
C GLU A 32 -0.34 -2.50 12.73
N MET A 33 -0.17 -1.59 11.76
CA MET A 33 0.57 -0.34 11.93
C MET A 33 -0.08 0.54 13.00
N ALA A 34 -1.40 0.72 12.94
CA ALA A 34 -2.16 1.49 13.93
C ALA A 34 -2.03 0.89 15.33
N LYS A 35 -2.17 -0.44 15.48
CA LYS A 35 -1.96 -1.13 16.76
C LYS A 35 -0.56 -0.90 17.34
N ALA A 36 0.44 -0.77 16.48
CA ALA A 36 1.83 -0.58 16.87
C ALA A 36 2.23 0.90 17.00
N GLY A 37 1.30 1.84 16.77
CA GLY A 37 1.59 3.28 16.76
C GLY A 37 2.56 3.71 15.65
N LEU A 38 2.70 2.91 14.59
CA LEU A 38 3.60 3.19 13.47
C LEU A 38 2.87 4.00 12.40
N ASP A 39 3.21 5.27 12.27
CA ASP A 39 2.66 6.15 11.25
C ASP A 39 3.73 6.59 10.24
N ILE A 40 3.94 5.74 9.23
CA ILE A 40 4.83 5.98 8.09
C ILE A 40 4.11 5.69 6.76
N PRO A 41 4.59 6.24 5.64
CA PRO A 41 3.99 5.99 4.34
C PRO A 41 4.06 4.53 3.90
N VAL A 42 3.04 4.12 3.14
CA VAL A 42 3.01 2.82 2.47
C VAL A 42 2.92 3.05 0.97
N TYR A 43 4.01 2.76 0.26
CA TYR A 43 4.09 2.78 -1.19
C TYR A 43 3.67 1.41 -1.74
N LEU A 44 2.82 1.39 -2.77
CA LEU A 44 2.28 0.16 -3.33
C LEU A 44 2.44 0.13 -4.85
N GLY A 45 3.24 -0.79 -5.36
CA GLY A 45 3.44 -1.01 -6.80
C GLY A 45 3.10 -2.43 -7.25
N GLY A 46 3.35 -2.71 -8.52
CA GLY A 46 3.08 -4.00 -9.15
C GLY A 46 1.71 -4.04 -9.84
N ARG A 47 1.05 -5.19 -9.84
CA ARG A 47 -0.27 -5.36 -10.47
C ARG A 47 -1.39 -5.03 -9.49
N LEU A 48 -1.95 -3.83 -9.61
CA LEU A 48 -3.01 -3.31 -8.74
C LEU A 48 -4.42 -3.71 -9.19
N ASN A 49 -4.56 -4.90 -9.81
CA ASN A 49 -5.84 -5.44 -10.24
C ASN A 49 -6.26 -6.59 -9.32
N GLN A 50 -7.54 -6.63 -8.96
CA GLN A 50 -8.12 -7.68 -8.13
C GLN A 50 -9.44 -8.15 -8.74
N VAL A 51 -9.75 -9.44 -8.58
CA VAL A 51 -11.10 -9.95 -8.84
C VAL A 51 -11.97 -9.58 -7.63
N PRO A 52 -13.03 -8.77 -7.80
CA PRO A 52 -13.89 -8.40 -6.68
C PRO A 52 -14.52 -9.64 -6.04
N GLU A 53 -14.65 -9.62 -4.71
CA GLU A 53 -15.42 -10.65 -4.00
C GLU A 53 -16.87 -10.65 -4.51
N GLY A 54 -17.40 -11.83 -4.85
CA GLY A 54 -18.73 -11.98 -5.45
C GLY A 54 -18.81 -11.73 -6.95
N SER A 55 -17.69 -11.55 -7.65
CA SER A 55 -17.67 -11.44 -9.11
C SER A 55 -18.01 -12.77 -9.80
N ASN A 56 -19.02 -12.74 -10.67
CA ASN A 56 -19.41 -13.88 -11.51
C ASN A 56 -18.62 -13.96 -12.83
N THR A 57 -17.73 -13.02 -13.10
CA THR A 57 -16.99 -12.91 -14.38
C THR A 57 -15.52 -13.28 -14.25
N SER A 58 -15.00 -13.42 -13.01
CA SER A 58 -13.57 -13.63 -12.70
C SER A 58 -12.63 -12.59 -13.33
N LEU A 59 -13.16 -11.46 -13.80
CA LEU A 59 -12.38 -10.42 -14.47
C LEU A 59 -11.66 -9.56 -13.42
N PRO A 60 -10.33 -9.40 -13.53
CA PRO A 60 -9.60 -8.46 -12.71
C PRO A 60 -10.04 -7.02 -13.02
N VAL A 61 -10.27 -6.22 -11.99
CA VAL A 61 -10.52 -4.78 -12.09
C VAL A 61 -9.41 -4.01 -11.40
N ASP A 62 -9.10 -2.81 -11.89
CA ASP A 62 -8.19 -1.90 -11.21
C ASP A 62 -8.77 -1.51 -9.84
N VAL A 63 -7.95 -1.66 -8.80
CA VAL A 63 -8.28 -1.27 -7.42
C VAL A 63 -7.38 -0.14 -6.91
N SER A 64 -6.64 0.54 -7.79
CA SER A 64 -5.72 1.62 -7.44
C SER A 64 -6.42 2.74 -6.67
N ALA A 65 -7.66 3.10 -7.05
CA ALA A 65 -8.45 4.08 -6.32
C ALA A 65 -8.75 3.64 -4.88
N LYS A 66 -9.20 2.40 -4.68
CA LYS A 66 -9.49 1.85 -3.34
C LYS A 66 -8.24 1.73 -2.47
N LEU A 67 -7.10 1.44 -3.08
CA LEU A 67 -5.81 1.42 -2.38
C LEU A 67 -5.40 2.81 -1.89
N ARG A 68 -5.64 3.85 -2.69
CA ARG A 68 -5.42 5.25 -2.28
C ARG A 68 -6.37 5.68 -1.16
N GLU A 69 -7.65 5.31 -1.25
CA GLU A 69 -8.64 5.54 -0.18
C GLU A 69 -8.25 4.84 1.13
N ALA A 70 -7.65 3.65 1.06
CA ALA A 70 -7.08 2.94 2.21
C ALA A 70 -5.72 3.52 2.68
N GLY A 71 -5.30 4.66 2.12
CA GLY A 71 -4.14 5.42 2.53
C GLY A 71 -2.82 4.97 1.93
N ALA A 72 -2.77 4.15 0.88
CA ALA A 72 -1.51 3.84 0.19
C ALA A 72 -1.18 4.85 -0.91
N VAL A 73 0.12 5.09 -1.09
CA VAL A 73 0.64 5.78 -2.27
C VAL A 73 0.87 4.75 -3.36
N THR A 74 -0.05 4.64 -4.31
CA THR A 74 0.07 3.71 -5.43
C THR A 74 1.09 4.21 -6.45
N CYS A 75 1.95 3.32 -6.93
CA CYS A 75 2.98 3.60 -7.93
C CYS A 75 2.78 2.69 -9.14
N GLU A 76 2.68 3.27 -10.33
CA GLU A 76 2.41 2.53 -11.57
C GLU A 76 3.62 1.71 -12.03
N ASP A 77 4.82 2.23 -11.76
CA ASP A 77 6.09 1.59 -12.07
C ASP A 77 7.16 1.93 -11.03
N LEU A 78 8.34 1.33 -11.21
CA LEU A 78 9.48 1.54 -10.32
C LEU A 78 10.00 2.99 -10.36
N PRO A 79 10.17 3.64 -11.53
CA PRO A 79 10.53 5.06 -11.58
C PRO A 79 9.57 5.98 -10.80
N ALA A 80 8.26 5.79 -10.91
CA ALA A 80 7.27 6.54 -10.16
C ALA A 80 7.42 6.31 -8.66
N MET A 81 7.63 5.07 -8.24
CA MET A 81 7.88 4.73 -6.83
C MET A 81 9.13 5.44 -6.29
N LEU A 82 10.24 5.38 -7.03
CA LEU A 82 11.49 6.03 -6.64
C LEU A 82 11.34 7.56 -6.59
N GLY A 83 10.64 8.15 -7.56
CA GLY A 83 10.36 9.59 -7.57
C GLY A 83 9.58 10.04 -6.34
N ARG A 84 8.55 9.27 -5.95
CA ARG A 84 7.77 9.56 -4.73
C ARG A 84 8.57 9.36 -3.45
N MET A 85 9.45 8.35 -3.40
CA MET A 85 10.30 8.08 -2.24
C MET A 85 11.43 9.10 -2.06
N ALA A 86 11.84 9.79 -3.12
CA ALA A 86 12.84 10.85 -3.07
C ALA A 86 12.27 12.17 -2.52
N GLU A 87 10.95 12.33 -2.52
CA GLU A 87 10.27 13.48 -1.94
C GLU A 87 10.01 13.27 -0.44
N PRO A 88 10.04 14.34 0.40
CA PRO A 88 9.62 14.23 1.78
C PRO A 88 8.16 13.77 1.86
N ALA A 89 7.90 12.75 2.66
CA ALA A 89 6.55 12.24 2.87
C ALA A 89 5.61 13.33 3.38
N GLY A 90 4.54 13.60 2.62
CA GLY A 90 3.51 14.54 2.98
C GLY A 90 2.51 13.97 4.01
N PRO A 91 1.68 14.81 4.64
CA PRO A 91 0.63 14.36 5.57
C PRO A 91 -0.36 13.39 4.93
N SER A 92 -0.61 13.51 3.62
CA SER A 92 -1.51 12.64 2.86
C SER A 92 -0.94 11.24 2.58
N ASP A 93 0.37 11.05 2.76
CA ASP A 93 1.03 9.76 2.54
C ASP A 93 0.98 8.87 3.79
N ARG A 94 0.59 9.46 4.94
CA ARG A 94 0.46 8.84 6.26
C ARG A 94 -0.96 8.35 6.50
N ALA A 95 -1.14 7.42 7.44
CA ALA A 95 -2.48 7.02 7.84
C ALA A 95 -3.00 8.11 8.79
N ALA A 96 -4.07 8.80 8.39
CA ALA A 96 -4.71 9.83 9.22
C ALA A 96 -5.08 9.34 10.62
#